data_AF-A0A7C1TQF7-F1
#
_entry.id   AF-A0A7C1TQF7-F1
#
_cell.length_a   1.000
_cell.length_b   1.000
_cell.length_c   1.000
_cell.angle_alpha   90.00
_cell.angle_beta   90.00
_cell.angle_gamma   90.00
#
_symmetry.space_group_name_H-M   'P 1'
#
loop_
_entity.id
_entity.type
_entity.pdbx_description
1 polymer ?
#
loop_
_entity_poly.entity_id
_entity_poly.type
_entity_poly.pdbx_seq_one_letter_code
_entity_poly.pdbx_strand_id
1 'polypeptide(L)' 'MKKAVIEIDDSQLLNALEQLPPDDLKKIIDTLFLKKLFKKPEFDEVAAKVKQIVEKEGLNPDVVEEAIEWARKQR' A
#
# COMPACT_ATOMS: atom_id res chain seq x y z
N MET A 1 18.97 17.58 28.25
CA MET A 1 19.35 16.84 27.02
C MET A 1 18.40 17.26 25.91
N LYS A 2 18.91 17.89 24.85
CA LYS A 2 18.08 18.30 23.70
C LYS A 2 17.66 17.03 22.96
N LYS A 3 16.37 16.67 22.98
CA LYS A 3 15.83 15.62 22.10
C LYS A 3 15.96 16.16 20.68
N ALA A 4 16.92 15.65 19.92
CA ALA A 4 16.94 15.85 18.48
C ALA A 4 15.71 15.13 17.92
N VAL A 5 14.67 15.89 17.61
CA VAL A 5 13.53 15.37 16.85
C VAL A 5 14.03 15.34 15.42
N ILE A 6 14.27 14.14 14.90
CA ILE A 6 14.57 13.97 13.48
C ILE A 6 13.24 14.23 12.77
N GLU A 7 13.10 15.41 12.18
CA GLU A 7 12.01 15.72 11.26
C GLU A 7 12.35 15.04 9.93
N ILE A 8 11.71 13.90 9.68
CA ILE A 8 11.78 13.19 8.40
C ILE A 8 10.68 13.77 7.53
N ASP A 9 11.04 14.30 6.36
CA ASP A 9 10.05 14.75 5.38
C ASP A 9 9.46 13.58 4.58
N ASP A 10 8.27 13.77 4.00
CA ASP A 10 7.55 12.73 3.26
C ASP A 10 8.37 12.18 2.07
N SER A 11 9.24 12.99 1.46
CA SER A 11 10.05 12.57 0.30
C SER A 11 11.22 11.68 0.74
N GLN A 12 11.86 12.00 1.87
CA GLN A 12 12.89 11.16 2.49
C GLN A 12 12.33 9.81 2.92
N LEU A 13 11.12 9.81 3.47
CA LEU A 13 10.42 8.57 3.83
C LEU A 13 10.12 7.73 2.59
N LEU A 14 9.58 8.32 1.53
CA LEU A 14 9.29 7.61 0.28
C LEU A 14 10.55 7.02 -0.34
N ASN A 15 11.63 7.81 -0.46
CA ASN A 15 12.90 7.33 -1.00
C ASN A 15 13.47 6.15 -0.20
N ALA A 16 13.31 6.16 1.13
CA ALA A 16 13.76 5.05 1.97
C ALA A 16 12.89 3.79 1.79
N LEU A 17 11.57 3.96 1.63
CA LEU A 17 10.65 2.86 1.39
C LEU A 17 10.83 2.24 0.00
N GLU A 18 11.10 3.05 -1.03
CA GLU A 18 11.34 2.57 -2.40
C GLU A 18 12.57 1.67 -2.54
N GLN A 19 13.54 1.82 -1.63
CA GLN A 19 14.75 0.98 -1.61
C GLN A 19 14.53 -0.40 -0.98
N LEU A 20 13.39 -0.62 -0.32
CA LEU A 20 13.10 -1.87 0.35
C LEU A 20 12.53 -2.92 -0.61
N PRO A 21 12.88 -4.20 -0.44
CA PRO A 21 12.20 -5.29 -1.13
C PRO A 21 10.69 -5.28 -0.84
N PRO A 22 9.84 -5.69 -1.80
CA PRO A 22 8.39 -5.76 -1.61
C PRO A 22 7.96 -6.55 -0.36
N ASP A 23 8.66 -7.64 -0.04
CA ASP A 23 8.37 -8.46 1.13
C ASP A 23 8.63 -7.72 2.45
N ASP A 24 9.64 -6.85 2.49
CA ASP A 24 9.96 -6.09 3.69
C ASP A 24 9.01 -4.90 3.88
N LEU A 25 8.60 -4.26 2.77
CA LEU A 25 7.51 -3.28 2.79
C LEU A 25 6.22 -3.89 3.35
N LYS A 26 5.87 -5.09 2.90
CA LYS A 26 4.71 -5.83 3.41
C LYS A 26 4.81 -6.06 4.91
N LYS A 27 5.95 -6.56 5.42
CA LYS A 27 6.16 -6.76 6.86
C LYS A 27 6.03 -5.47 7.67
N ILE A 28 6.52 -4.35 7.15
CA ILE A 28 6.39 -3.03 7.80
C ILE A 28 4.92 -2.66 7.91
N ILE A 29 4.18 -2.71 6.79
CA ILE A 29 2.75 -2.38 6.75
C ILE A 29 1.95 -3.29 7.69
N ASP A 30 2.19 -4.60 7.66
CA ASP A 30 1.54 -5.57 8.54
C ASP A 30 1.84 -5.27 10.02
N THR A 31 3.08 -4.90 10.34
CA THR A 31 3.48 -4.51 11.70
C THR A 31 2.74 -3.25 12.17
N LEU A 32 2.51 -2.27 11.29
CA LEU A 32 1.75 -1.06 11.61
C LEU A 32 0.29 -1.39 11.97
N PHE A 33 -0.33 -2.33 11.26
CA PHE A 33 -1.66 -2.84 11.60
C PHE A 33 -1.67 -3.63 12.90
N LEU A 34 -0.71 -4.53 13.10
CA LEU A 34 -0.59 -5.34 14.33
C LEU A 34 -0.40 -4.47 15.58
N LYS A 35 0.40 -3.40 15.47
CA LYS A 35 0.62 -2.44 16.55
C LYS A 35 -0.56 -1.47 16.74
N LYS A 36 -1.64 -1.59 15.95
CA LYS A 36 -2.81 -0.69 15.95
C LYS A 36 -2.43 0.78 15.74
N LEU A 37 -1.30 1.04 15.10
CA LEU A 37 -0.87 2.38 14.72
C LEU A 37 -1.66 2.88 13.50
N PHE A 38 -2.15 1.93 12.70
CA PHE A 38 -3.05 2.17 11.58
C PHE A 38 -4.22 1.20 11.63
N LYS A 39 -5.39 1.67 11.19
CA LYS A 39 -6.54 0.81 10.95
C LYS A 39 -6.35 0.13 9.60
N LYS A 40 -6.47 -1.20 9.55
CA LYS A 40 -6.56 -1.91 8.29
C LYS A 40 -7.85 -1.46 7.57
N PRO A 41 -7.78 -1.08 6.28
CA PRO A 41 -8.97 -0.69 5.55
C PRO A 41 -9.92 -1.87 5.41
N GLU A 42 -11.23 -1.60 5.44
CA GLU A 42 -12.23 -2.62 5.21
C GLU A 42 -12.29 -2.99 3.72
N PHE A 43 -12.71 -4.22 3.42
CA PHE A 43 -12.78 -4.68 2.03
C PHE A 43 -13.65 -3.77 1.15
N ASP A 44 -14.80 -3.33 1.66
CA ASP A 44 -15.73 -2.47 0.92
C ASP A 44 -15.12 -1.10 0.59
N GLU A 45 -14.30 -0.54 1.50
CA GLU A 45 -13.58 0.72 1.29
C GLU A 45 -12.53 0.57 0.19
N VAL A 46 -11.78 -0.54 0.21
CA VAL A 46 -10.79 -0.86 -0.83
C VAL A 46 -11.49 -1.06 -2.18
N ALA A 47 -12.57 -1.84 -2.22
CA ALA A 47 -13.30 -2.17 -3.43
C ALA A 47 -13.90 -0.91 -4.09
N ALA A 48 -14.52 -0.02 -3.30
CA ALA A 48 -15.07 1.23 -3.80
C ALA A 48 -14.00 2.13 -4.43
N LYS A 49 -12.83 2.25 -3.77
CA LYS A 49 -11.72 3.09 -4.25
C LYS A 49 -11.07 2.50 -5.51
N VAL A 50 -10.88 1.18 -5.57
CA VAL A 50 -10.37 0.49 -6.75
C VAL A 50 -11.31 0.69 -7.94
N LYS A 51 -12.62 0.51 -7.75
CA LYS A 51 -13.62 0.75 -8.80
C LYS A 51 -13.52 2.18 -9.36
N GLN A 52 -13.44 3.17 -8.48
CA GLN A 52 -13.29 4.57 -8.89
C GLN A 52 -12.02 4.81 -9.70
N ILE A 53 -10.89 4.19 -9.34
CA ILE A 53 -9.63 4.32 -10.08
C ILE A 53 -9.75 3.66 -11.46
N VAL A 54 -10.29 2.44 -11.54
CA VAL A 54 -10.48 1.72 -12.81
C VAL A 54 -11.35 2.54 -13.77
N GLU A 55 -12.45 3.11 -13.28
CA GLU A 55 -13.36 3.96 -14.07
C GLU A 55 -12.68 5.28 -14.48
N LYS A 56 -11.95 5.92 -13.56
CA LYS A 56 -11.29 7.22 -13.80
C LYS A 56 -10.12 7.12 -14.78
N GLU A 57 -9.28 6.10 -14.63
CA GLU A 57 -8.09 5.91 -15.45
C GLU A 57 -8.41 5.15 -16.75
N GLY A 58 -9.65 4.67 -16.92
CA GLY A 58 -10.08 3.96 -18.12
C GLY A 58 -9.27 2.70 -18.39
N LEU A 59 -8.95 1.95 -17.32
CA LEU A 59 -8.09 0.77 -17.44
C LEU A 59 -8.73 -0.26 -18.37
N ASN A 60 -7.93 -0.77 -19.32
CA ASN A 60 -8.37 -1.79 -20.26
C ASN A 60 -8.79 -3.05 -19.49
N PRO A 61 -9.93 -3.69 -19.82
CA PRO A 61 -10.35 -4.96 -19.24
C PRO A 61 -9.25 -6.01 -19.09
N ASP A 62 -8.32 -6.11 -20.04
CA ASP A 62 -7.21 -7.06 -19.98
C ASP A 62 -6.30 -6.85 -18.76
N VAL A 63 -6.02 -5.59 -18.41
CA VAL A 63 -5.19 -5.23 -17.24
C VAL A 63 -5.91 -5.61 -15.93
N VAL A 64 -7.24 -5.48 -15.91
CA VAL A 64 -8.06 -5.90 -14.78
C VAL A 64 -8.04 -7.42 -14.64
N GLU A 65 -8.13 -8.14 -15.76
CA GLU A 65 -8.10 -9.60 -15.78
C GLU A 65 -6.74 -10.16 -15.35
N GLU A 66 -5.63 -9.58 -15.81
CA GLU A 66 -4.27 -9.92 -15.35
C GLU A 66 -4.12 -9.72 -13.84
N ALA A 67 -4.64 -8.60 -13.30
CA ALA A 67 -4.60 -8.33 -11.86
C ALA A 67 -5.41 -9.37 -11.07
N ILE A 68 -6.58 -9.78 -11.58
CA ILE A 68 -7.42 -10.83 -10.97
C ILE A 68 -6.68 -12.18 -10.98
N GLU A 69 -6.07 -12.56 -12.11
CA GLU A 69 -5.30 -13.79 -12.22
C GLU A 69 -4.10 -13.81 -11.27
N TRP A 70 -3.35 -12.71 -11.22
CA TRP A 70 -2.24 -12.57 -10.29
C TRP A 70 -2.72 -12.76 -8.85
N ALA A 71 -3.81 -12.11 -8.46
CA ALA A 71 -4.36 -12.24 -7.10
C ALA A 71 -4.78 -13.68 -6.77
N ARG A 72 -5.35 -14.41 -7.74
CA ARG A 72 -5.70 -15.83 -7.56
C ARG A 72 -4.47 -16.72 -7.35
N LYS A 73 -3.32 -16.38 -7.95
CA LYS A 73 -2.05 -17.11 -7.80
C LYS A 73 -1.35 -16.85 -6.46
N GLN A 74 -1.72 -15.79 -5.73
CA GLN A 74 -1.19 -15.48 -4.40
C GLN A 74 -1.90 -16.25 -3.27
N ARG A 75 -2.86 -17.10 -3.61
CA ARG A 75 -3.69 -17.87 -2.68
C ARG A 75 -3.10 -19.25 -2.45
#